data_AF-A0A369TE66-F1
#
_entry.id   AF-A0A369TE66-F1
#
_cell.length_a   1.000
_cell.length_b   1.000
_cell.length_c   1.000
_cell.angle_alpha   90.00
_cell.angle_beta   90.00
_cell.angle_gamma   90.00
#
_symmetry.space_group_name_H-M   'P 1'
#
loop_
_entity.id
_entity.type
_entity.pdbx_description
1 polymer ?
#
loop_
_entity_poly.entity_id
_entity_poly.type
_entity_poly.pdbx_seq_one_letter_code
_entity_poly.pdbx_strand_id
1 'polypeptide(L)'
;MGEIVSAASRGRAAQRYSDFLYEAQVAAMATLETAVAPFRLTVITRAAVEAWKTHWKPINNRELPDGGWDWEAIRQEYRNDHKRFELAIWGENEELCGLAIGTRNKTAARLDAIEGSPSDSHPLKGQILLIGLQALSCYAQKTGRAEAWLMEPVEGLVEIYEQDFGFTLERPRKSAPYCRRRV
;
A
#
# COMPACT_ATOMS: atom_id res chain seq x y z
N MET A 1 20.87 1.21 34.00
CA MET A 1 21.58 1.66 32.78
C MET A 1 21.01 0.99 31.51
N GLY A 2 19.68 0.80 31.40
CA GLY A 2 19.05 0.00 30.33
C GLY A 2 17.99 0.71 29.47
N GLU A 3 17.53 1.90 29.85
CA GLU A 3 16.42 2.57 29.14
C GLU A 3 16.89 3.48 27.98
N ILE A 4 18.09 4.05 28.06
CA ILE A 4 18.61 5.00 27.07
C ILE A 4 18.95 4.31 25.72
N VAL A 5 19.37 3.04 25.76
CA VAL A 5 19.70 2.26 24.55
C VAL A 5 18.44 1.85 23.76
N SER A 6 17.29 1.73 24.44
CA SER A 6 16.02 1.27 23.86
C SER A 6 15.34 2.34 22.99
N ALA A 7 15.42 3.63 23.36
CA ALA A 7 14.82 4.70 22.55
C ALA A 7 15.65 5.02 21.28
N ALA A 8 16.99 5.06 21.40
CA ALA A 8 17.90 5.31 20.28
C ALA A 8 17.86 4.18 19.24
N SER A 9 17.71 2.92 19.67
CA SER A 9 17.56 1.77 18.76
C SER A 9 16.21 1.75 18.05
N ARG A 10 15.12 2.14 18.73
CA ARG A 10 13.80 2.34 18.09
C ARG A 10 13.83 3.43 17.02
N GLY A 11 14.52 4.55 17.29
CA GLY A 11 14.69 5.64 16.32
C GLY A 11 15.45 5.21 15.06
N ARG A 12 16.56 4.47 15.20
CA ARG A 12 17.32 3.95 14.06
C ARG A 12 16.54 2.93 13.24
N ALA A 13 15.78 2.05 13.89
CA ALA A 13 14.96 1.07 13.20
C ALA A 13 13.84 1.76 12.39
N ALA A 14 13.15 2.73 12.99
CA ALA A 14 12.12 3.50 12.32
C ALA A 14 12.68 4.26 11.10
N GLN A 15 13.80 4.97 11.26
CA GLN A 15 14.45 5.69 10.17
C GLN A 15 14.77 4.77 8.99
N ARG A 16 15.40 3.62 9.27
CA ARG A 16 15.77 2.67 8.22
C ARG A 16 14.57 2.16 7.42
N TYR A 17 13.44 1.91 8.06
CA TYR A 17 12.24 1.47 7.33
C TYR A 17 11.58 2.60 6.54
N SER A 18 11.64 3.84 7.04
CA SER A 18 11.27 5.03 6.25
C SER A 18 12.14 5.16 5.01
N ASP A 19 13.45 4.94 5.12
CA ASP A 19 14.39 4.98 3.99
C ASP A 19 14.07 3.88 2.97
N PHE A 20 13.82 2.65 3.42
CA PHE A 20 13.39 1.56 2.53
C PHE A 20 12.08 1.85 1.81
N LEU A 21 11.11 2.48 2.48
CA LEU A 21 9.84 2.85 1.87
C LEU A 21 10.05 3.96 0.82
N TYR A 22 10.85 4.97 1.14
CA TYR A 22 11.20 6.03 0.20
C TYR A 22 11.91 5.48 -1.04
N GLU A 23 12.92 4.63 -0.87
CA GLU A 23 13.61 3.99 -1.99
C GLU A 23 12.67 3.12 -2.84
N ALA A 24 11.73 2.43 -2.21
CA ALA A 24 10.73 1.64 -2.91
C ALA A 24 9.77 2.51 -3.73
N GLN A 25 9.34 3.65 -3.19
CA GLN A 25 8.52 4.64 -3.90
C GLN A 25 9.26 5.17 -5.14
N VAL A 26 10.53 5.56 -4.99
CA VAL A 26 11.37 6.05 -6.10
C VAL A 26 11.54 4.96 -7.18
N ALA A 27 11.86 3.73 -6.78
CA ALA A 27 12.02 2.62 -7.72
C ALA A 27 10.73 2.29 -8.48
N ALA A 28 9.58 2.33 -7.81
CA ALA A 28 8.28 2.09 -8.43
C ALA A 28 7.91 3.18 -9.44
N MET A 29 8.13 4.46 -9.09
CA MET A 29 7.91 5.58 -10.02
C MET A 29 8.79 5.44 -11.27
N ALA A 30 10.08 5.15 -11.10
CA ALA A 30 11.00 4.96 -12.23
C ALA A 30 10.61 3.75 -13.11
N THR A 31 10.11 2.66 -12.51
CA THR A 31 9.68 1.48 -13.26
C THR A 31 8.45 1.75 -14.12
N LEU A 32 7.54 2.58 -13.63
CA LEU A 32 6.24 2.83 -14.27
C LEU A 32 6.19 4.13 -15.08
N GLU A 33 7.27 4.91 -15.12
CA GLU A 33 7.32 6.25 -15.71
C GLU A 33 6.71 6.35 -17.12
N THR A 34 6.89 5.32 -17.95
CA THR A 34 6.35 5.27 -19.32
C THR A 34 5.09 4.43 -19.48
N ALA A 35 4.69 3.70 -18.44
CA ALA A 35 3.60 2.72 -18.49
C ALA A 35 2.28 3.23 -17.90
N VAL A 36 2.33 4.25 -17.05
CA VAL A 36 1.14 4.85 -16.41
C VAL A 36 1.16 6.37 -16.57
N ALA A 37 0.01 7.02 -16.36
CA ALA A 37 -0.02 8.49 -16.39
C ALA A 37 0.86 9.08 -15.27
N PRO A 38 1.36 10.32 -15.41
CA PRO A 38 2.23 10.93 -14.41
C PRO A 38 1.64 10.87 -13.00
N PHE A 39 2.46 10.42 -12.06
CA PHE A 39 2.05 10.25 -10.67
C PHE A 39 3.23 10.48 -9.73
N ARG A 40 2.91 10.73 -8.46
CA ARG A 40 3.89 10.68 -7.37
C ARG A 40 3.40 9.77 -6.25
N LEU A 41 4.36 9.22 -5.52
CA LEU A 41 4.12 8.43 -4.33
C LEU A 41 4.63 9.18 -3.10
N THR A 42 3.80 9.23 -2.06
CA THR A 42 4.21 9.69 -0.73
C THR A 42 3.75 8.69 0.32
N VAL A 43 4.17 8.87 1.57
CA VAL A 43 3.48 8.24 2.71
C VAL A 43 2.07 8.84 2.88
N ILE A 44 1.21 8.21 3.70
CA ILE A 44 -0.11 8.76 4.02
C ILE A 44 0.07 9.88 5.05
N THR A 45 0.26 11.10 4.53
CA THR A 45 0.38 12.32 5.34
C THR A 45 -0.98 12.81 5.80
N ARG A 46 -0.99 13.85 6.67
CA ARG A 46 -2.22 14.57 6.99
C ARG A 46 -2.90 15.12 5.73
N ALA A 47 -2.14 15.63 4.76
CA ALA A 47 -2.70 16.14 3.51
C ALA A 47 -3.45 15.05 2.71
N ALA A 48 -2.91 13.82 2.66
CA ALA A 48 -3.60 12.69 2.03
C ALA A 48 -4.92 12.36 2.74
N VAL A 49 -4.92 12.34 4.08
CA VAL A 49 -6.13 12.09 4.86
C VAL A 49 -7.17 13.19 4.66
N GLU A 50 -6.78 14.47 4.65
CA GLU A 50 -7.71 15.58 4.40
C GLU A 50 -8.28 15.54 2.96
N ALA A 51 -7.46 15.20 1.97
CA ALA A 51 -7.90 15.03 0.59
C ALA A 51 -8.93 13.88 0.48
N TRP A 52 -8.67 12.73 1.12
CA TRP A 52 -9.62 11.62 1.20
C TRP A 52 -10.95 12.05 1.87
N LYS A 53 -10.89 12.70 3.03
CA LYS A 53 -12.08 13.17 3.76
C LYS A 53 -12.93 14.13 2.94
N THR A 54 -12.27 15.01 2.18
CA THR A 54 -12.94 16.08 1.43
C THR A 54 -13.49 15.58 0.11
N HIS A 55 -12.73 14.74 -0.62
CA HIS A 55 -13.04 14.41 -2.00
C HIS A 55 -13.56 13.00 -2.21
N TRP A 56 -13.22 12.04 -1.33
CA TRP A 56 -13.64 10.65 -1.50
C TRP A 56 -14.81 10.34 -0.58
N LYS A 57 -14.64 10.56 0.74
CA LYS A 57 -15.61 10.15 1.76
C LYS A 57 -17.05 10.62 1.48
N PRO A 58 -17.32 11.83 0.97
CA PRO A 58 -18.70 12.28 0.71
C PRO A 58 -19.37 11.61 -0.49
N ILE A 59 -18.60 11.07 -1.43
CA ILE A 59 -19.11 10.50 -2.69
C ILE A 59 -18.90 8.98 -2.79
N ASN A 60 -18.16 8.38 -1.85
CA ASN A 60 -17.87 6.96 -1.84
C ASN A 60 -19.08 6.18 -1.30
N ASN A 61 -19.71 5.40 -2.17
CA ASN A 61 -20.84 4.52 -1.83
C ASN A 61 -20.44 3.05 -1.73
N ARG A 62 -19.14 2.72 -1.80
CA ARG A 62 -18.63 1.36 -1.65
C ARG A 62 -18.67 0.93 -0.18
N GLU A 63 -18.92 -0.35 0.03
CA GLU A 63 -18.85 -0.99 1.34
C GLU A 63 -17.70 -1.99 1.37
N LEU A 64 -17.25 -2.35 2.58
CA LEU A 64 -16.22 -3.36 2.77
C LEU A 64 -16.72 -4.72 2.24
N PRO A 65 -15.86 -5.51 1.55
CA PRO A 65 -14.43 -5.29 1.32
C PRO A 65 -14.08 -4.54 0.01
N ASP A 66 -15.07 -4.09 -0.76
CA ASP A 66 -14.88 -3.50 -2.10
C ASP A 66 -14.35 -2.05 -2.08
N GLY A 67 -14.33 -1.43 -0.90
CA GLY A 67 -13.88 -0.06 -0.67
C GLY A 67 -14.57 0.53 0.55
N GLY A 68 -14.62 1.86 0.63
CA GLY A 68 -15.28 2.55 1.73
C GLY A 68 -14.48 2.51 3.04
N TRP A 69 -13.18 2.23 2.95
CA TRP A 69 -12.29 2.16 4.09
C TRP A 69 -12.26 3.48 4.87
N ASP A 70 -12.23 3.39 6.20
CA ASP A 70 -11.89 4.54 7.04
C ASP A 70 -10.37 4.70 7.09
N TRP A 71 -9.83 5.43 6.12
CA TRP A 71 -8.38 5.63 6.00
C TRP A 71 -7.77 6.40 7.17
N GLU A 72 -8.54 7.23 7.87
CA GLU A 72 -8.06 7.86 9.09
C GLU A 72 -7.91 6.83 10.21
N ALA A 73 -8.92 5.99 10.44
CA ALA A 73 -8.87 4.93 11.44
C ALA A 73 -7.74 3.92 11.13
N ILE A 74 -7.64 3.46 9.88
CA ILE A 74 -6.60 2.53 9.43
C ILE A 74 -5.21 3.14 9.65
N ARG A 75 -5.00 4.40 9.27
CA ARG A 75 -3.70 5.05 9.50
C ARG A 75 -3.35 5.12 10.99
N GLN A 76 -4.34 5.33 11.87
CA GLN A 76 -4.09 5.34 13.31
C GLN A 76 -3.73 3.95 13.86
N GLU A 77 -4.31 2.88 13.31
CA GLU A 77 -3.97 1.51 13.68
C GLU A 77 -2.49 1.20 13.40
N TYR A 78 -1.98 1.62 12.24
CA TYR A 78 -0.61 1.36 11.82
C TYR A 78 0.41 2.39 12.35
N ARG A 79 -0.02 3.40 13.12
CA ARG A 79 0.84 4.54 13.48
C ARG A 79 2.14 4.16 14.21
N ASN A 80 2.09 3.06 14.98
CA ASN A 80 3.22 2.56 15.77
C ASN A 80 3.99 1.43 15.09
N ASP A 81 3.55 0.97 13.91
CA ASP A 81 4.28 -0.02 13.15
C ASP A 81 5.36 0.64 12.30
N HIS A 82 6.60 0.56 12.78
CA HIS A 82 7.76 1.08 12.05
C HIS A 82 8.06 0.30 10.75
N LYS A 83 7.46 -0.88 10.53
CA LYS A 83 7.64 -1.70 9.34
C LYS A 83 6.48 -1.55 8.35
N ARG A 84 5.56 -0.61 8.61
CA ARG A 84 4.41 -0.42 7.76
C ARG A 84 4.85 -0.04 6.36
N PHE A 85 4.14 -0.59 5.39
CA PHE A 85 4.11 -0.11 4.03
C PHE A 85 2.93 0.85 3.94
N GLU A 86 3.13 2.05 3.42
CA GLU A 86 2.05 3.01 3.21
C GLU A 86 2.29 3.84 1.96
N LEU A 87 1.22 4.13 1.23
CA LEU A 87 1.23 4.94 0.03
C LEU A 87 0.02 5.86 -0.01
N ALA A 88 0.29 7.12 -0.36
CA ALA A 88 -0.65 7.98 -1.06
C ALA A 88 -0.17 8.13 -2.50
N ILE A 89 -1.05 7.78 -3.43
CA ILE A 89 -0.83 7.81 -4.87
C ILE A 89 -1.55 9.05 -5.38
N TRP A 90 -0.78 9.96 -5.94
CA TRP A 90 -1.30 11.21 -6.42
C TRP A 90 -1.06 11.37 -7.91
N GLY A 91 -2.09 11.81 -8.63
CA GLY A 91 -1.98 12.14 -10.03
C GLY A 91 -1.50 13.58 -10.24
N GLU A 92 -1.72 14.06 -11.46
CA GLU A 92 -1.51 15.46 -11.81
C GLU A 92 -2.36 16.41 -10.93
N ASN A 93 -1.94 17.68 -10.85
CA ASN A 93 -2.64 18.73 -10.09
C ASN A 93 -2.86 18.41 -8.60
N GLU A 94 -2.00 17.58 -8.00
CA GLU A 94 -2.09 17.18 -6.60
C GLU A 94 -3.40 16.42 -6.26
N GLU A 95 -4.05 15.79 -7.25
CA GLU A 95 -5.25 14.98 -7.01
C GLU A 95 -4.89 13.65 -6.33
N LEU A 96 -5.53 13.34 -5.20
CA LEU A 96 -5.38 12.04 -4.55
C LEU A 96 -6.15 10.98 -5.33
N CYS A 97 -5.44 10.03 -5.92
CA CYS A 97 -6.00 8.99 -6.77
C CYS A 97 -6.03 7.60 -6.13
N GLY A 98 -5.16 7.34 -5.15
CA GLY A 98 -5.03 6.03 -4.52
C GLY A 98 -4.48 6.11 -3.09
N LEU A 99 -4.91 5.18 -2.24
CA LEU A 99 -4.33 4.94 -0.92
C LEU A 99 -4.05 3.45 -0.76
N ALA A 100 -2.95 3.11 -0.11
CA ALA A 100 -2.59 1.73 0.18
C ALA A 100 -1.83 1.62 1.50
N ILE A 101 -2.05 0.54 2.24
CA ILE A 101 -1.36 0.28 3.50
C ILE A 101 -1.17 -1.21 3.75
N GLY A 102 -0.12 -1.52 4.50
CA GLY A 102 0.08 -2.83 5.09
C GLY A 102 1.35 -2.86 5.90
N THR A 103 1.97 -4.02 5.97
CA THR A 103 3.20 -4.23 6.77
C THR A 103 4.06 -5.32 6.16
N ARG A 104 4.96 -5.92 6.93
CA ARG A 104 5.76 -7.07 6.53
C ARG A 104 5.89 -8.09 7.64
N ASN A 105 5.89 -9.35 7.27
CA ASN A 105 6.24 -10.45 8.16
C ASN A 105 7.68 -10.95 7.85
N LYS A 106 8.03 -12.17 8.24
CA LYS A 106 9.37 -12.73 7.97
C LYS A 106 9.56 -13.12 6.50
N THR A 107 8.49 -13.47 5.80
CA THR A 107 8.53 -13.99 4.43
C THR A 107 8.23 -12.90 3.40
N ALA A 108 7.23 -12.07 3.67
CA ALA A 108 6.61 -11.19 2.68
C ALA A 108 6.44 -9.76 3.18
N ALA A 109 6.39 -8.81 2.24
CA ALA A 109 5.63 -7.59 2.42
C ALA A 109 4.16 -7.89 2.13
N ARG A 110 3.24 -7.32 2.91
CA ARG A 110 1.81 -7.54 2.78
C ARG A 110 1.07 -6.24 2.52
N LEU A 111 0.09 -6.32 1.64
CA LEU A 111 -0.93 -5.30 1.40
C LEU A 111 -2.18 -5.72 2.16
N ASP A 112 -2.59 -4.88 3.10
CA ASP A 112 -3.75 -5.13 3.96
C ASP A 112 -4.96 -4.32 3.49
N ALA A 113 -4.74 -3.13 2.91
CA ALA A 113 -5.80 -2.38 2.22
C ALA A 113 -5.24 -1.59 1.04
N ILE A 114 -6.05 -1.47 -0.02
CA ILE A 114 -5.80 -0.59 -1.16
C ILE A 114 -7.14 -0.07 -1.71
N GLU A 115 -7.21 1.21 -2.05
CA GLU A 115 -8.40 1.82 -2.63
C GLU A 115 -8.00 2.91 -3.61
N GLY A 116 -8.62 2.87 -4.79
CA GLY A 116 -8.60 3.98 -5.75
C GLY A 116 -9.72 4.97 -5.47
N SER A 117 -9.53 6.23 -5.87
CA SER A 117 -10.54 7.28 -5.77
C SER A 117 -11.88 6.81 -6.35
N PRO A 118 -13.01 7.09 -5.66
CA PRO A 118 -14.33 6.78 -6.19
C PRO A 118 -14.69 7.65 -7.40
N SER A 119 -13.96 8.73 -7.65
CA SER A 119 -14.14 9.53 -8.87
C SER A 119 -13.81 8.69 -10.13
N ASP A 120 -14.54 8.93 -11.21
CA ASP A 120 -14.24 8.32 -12.51
C ASP A 120 -13.37 9.23 -13.41
N SER A 121 -13.13 10.47 -12.99
CA SER A 121 -12.43 11.47 -13.82
C SER A 121 -10.92 11.54 -13.59
N HIS A 122 -10.38 10.81 -12.61
CA HIS A 122 -8.97 10.94 -12.25
C HIS A 122 -8.06 10.18 -13.24
N PRO A 123 -6.85 10.68 -13.54
CA PRO A 123 -6.00 10.18 -14.63
C PRO A 123 -5.46 8.76 -14.41
N LEU A 124 -5.46 8.28 -13.16
CA LEU A 124 -4.92 6.98 -12.76
C LEU A 124 -6.00 5.88 -12.59
N LYS A 125 -7.20 6.07 -13.15
CA LYS A 125 -8.28 5.09 -13.05
C LYS A 125 -7.83 3.75 -13.66
N GLY A 126 -8.06 2.66 -12.94
CA GLY A 126 -7.60 1.31 -13.32
C GLY A 126 -6.10 1.05 -13.08
N GLN A 127 -5.31 2.06 -12.73
CA GLN A 127 -3.85 1.93 -12.55
C GLN A 127 -3.42 1.85 -11.07
N ILE A 128 -4.32 2.13 -10.13
CA ILE A 128 -4.04 2.17 -8.69
C ILE A 128 -3.48 0.85 -8.16
N LEU A 129 -4.08 -0.27 -8.55
CA LEU A 129 -3.62 -1.59 -8.15
C LEU A 129 -2.21 -1.87 -8.69
N LEU A 130 -1.96 -1.64 -9.98
CA LEU A 130 -0.64 -1.82 -10.59
C LEU A 130 0.44 -1.01 -9.86
N ILE A 131 0.16 0.27 -9.59
CA ILE A 131 1.08 1.16 -8.87
C ILE A 131 1.35 0.64 -7.45
N GLY A 132 0.29 0.28 -6.71
CA GLY A 132 0.41 -0.25 -5.35
C GLY A 132 1.21 -1.55 -5.30
N LEU A 133 0.95 -2.48 -6.22
CA LEU A 133 1.66 -3.77 -6.31
C LEU A 133 3.13 -3.61 -6.70
N GLN A 134 3.45 -2.68 -7.61
CA GLN A 134 4.83 -2.40 -7.97
C GLN A 134 5.61 -1.86 -6.77
N ALA A 135 5.06 -0.86 -6.07
CA ALA A 135 5.68 -0.29 -4.89
C ALA A 135 5.81 -1.29 -3.74
N LEU A 136 4.82 -2.16 -3.53
CA LEU A 136 4.90 -3.25 -2.55
C LEU A 136 6.03 -4.23 -2.89
N SER A 137 6.22 -4.55 -4.17
CA SER A 137 7.28 -5.45 -4.63
C SER A 137 8.67 -4.83 -4.43
N CYS A 138 8.84 -3.55 -4.77
CA CYS A 138 10.06 -2.81 -4.47
C CYS A 138 10.32 -2.79 -2.95
N TYR A 139 9.30 -2.55 -2.13
CA TYR A 139 9.44 -2.54 -0.67
C TYR A 139 9.84 -3.91 -0.10
N ALA A 140 9.24 -4.98 -0.64
CA ALA A 140 9.60 -6.35 -0.29
C ALA A 140 11.10 -6.61 -0.58
N GLN A 141 11.57 -6.28 -1.78
CA GLN A 141 12.99 -6.43 -2.16
C GLN A 141 13.92 -5.60 -1.26
N LYS A 142 13.61 -4.31 -1.04
CA LYS A 142 14.42 -3.41 -0.17
C LYS A 142 14.51 -3.90 1.27
N THR A 143 13.45 -4.53 1.77
CA THR A 143 13.43 -5.08 3.13
C THR A 143 13.86 -6.55 3.20
N GLY A 144 14.34 -7.15 2.10
CA GLY A 144 14.82 -8.51 2.02
C GLY A 144 13.72 -9.57 2.22
N ARG A 145 12.54 -9.33 1.68
CA ARG A 145 11.43 -10.29 1.59
C ARG A 145 11.40 -10.91 0.21
N ALA A 146 11.03 -12.19 0.14
CA ALA A 146 11.01 -12.96 -1.11
C ALA A 146 9.63 -12.96 -1.78
N GLU A 147 8.60 -12.44 -1.09
CA GLU A 147 7.23 -12.47 -1.56
C GLU A 147 6.50 -11.14 -1.28
N ALA A 148 5.48 -10.89 -2.08
CA ALA A 148 4.43 -9.89 -1.87
C ALA A 148 3.10 -10.61 -1.64
N TRP A 149 2.35 -10.25 -0.60
CA TRP A 149 1.06 -10.85 -0.25
C TRP A 149 -0.06 -9.82 -0.33
N LEU A 150 -1.22 -10.20 -0.86
CA LEU A 150 -2.48 -9.46 -0.76
C LEU A 150 -3.36 -10.21 0.23
N MET A 151 -3.65 -9.58 1.37
CA MET A 151 -4.43 -10.20 2.42
C MET A 151 -5.93 -10.08 2.11
N GLU A 152 -6.70 -11.11 2.42
CA GLU A 152 -8.16 -11.12 2.30
C GLU A 152 -8.65 -10.62 0.93
N PRO A 153 -8.17 -11.23 -0.18
CA PRO A 153 -8.50 -10.78 -1.52
C PRO A 153 -10.01 -10.83 -1.73
N VAL A 154 -10.56 -9.77 -2.33
CA VAL A 154 -11.95 -9.74 -2.79
C VAL A 154 -12.12 -10.85 -3.82
N GLU A 155 -13.10 -11.73 -3.62
CA GLU A 155 -13.28 -12.94 -4.43
C GLU A 155 -13.41 -12.61 -5.93
N GLY A 156 -14.12 -11.53 -6.27
CA GLY A 156 -14.28 -11.06 -7.65
C GLY A 156 -13.01 -10.50 -8.31
N LEU A 157 -11.93 -10.29 -7.56
CA LEU A 157 -10.66 -9.78 -8.07
C LEU A 157 -9.56 -10.85 -8.13
N VAL A 158 -9.82 -12.05 -7.60
CA VAL A 158 -8.84 -13.15 -7.57
C VAL A 158 -8.32 -13.47 -8.97
N GLU A 159 -9.21 -13.59 -9.95
CA GLU A 159 -8.84 -13.92 -11.33
C GLU A 159 -7.87 -12.88 -11.91
N ILE A 160 -8.12 -11.58 -11.67
CA ILE A 160 -7.24 -10.49 -12.07
C ILE A 160 -5.88 -10.62 -11.38
N TYR A 161 -5.84 -10.93 -10.08
CA TYR A 161 -4.58 -11.09 -9.36
C TYR A 161 -3.74 -12.24 -9.93
N GLU A 162 -4.37 -13.36 -10.29
CA GLU A 162 -3.67 -14.52 -10.81
C GLU A 162 -3.22 -14.33 -12.27
N GLN A 163 -4.11 -13.85 -13.15
CA GLN A 163 -3.84 -13.74 -14.59
C GLN A 163 -2.99 -12.53 -14.95
N ASP A 164 -3.29 -11.35 -14.40
CA ASP A 164 -2.64 -10.10 -14.82
C ASP A 164 -1.41 -9.78 -13.98
N PHE A 165 -1.42 -10.22 -12.72
CA PHE A 165 -0.36 -9.88 -11.76
C PHE A 165 0.49 -11.06 -11.32
N GLY A 166 0.16 -12.29 -11.74
CA GLY A 166 0.96 -13.49 -11.46
C GLY A 166 0.96 -13.91 -10.00
N PHE A 167 -0.11 -13.58 -9.26
CA PHE A 167 -0.31 -14.09 -7.91
C PHE A 167 -0.85 -15.52 -7.94
N THR A 168 -0.84 -16.18 -6.77
CA THR A 168 -1.50 -17.46 -6.54
C THR A 168 -2.29 -17.37 -5.24
N LEU A 169 -3.56 -17.77 -5.29
CA LEU A 169 -4.41 -17.79 -4.11
C LEU A 169 -4.04 -18.94 -3.15
N GLU A 170 -3.85 -18.58 -1.88
CA GLU A 170 -3.63 -19.50 -0.77
C GLU A 170 -4.81 -19.43 0.21
N ARG A 171 -5.34 -20.59 0.61
CA ARG A 171 -6.43 -20.70 1.60
C ARG A 171 -6.02 -21.60 2.77
N PRO A 172 -5.13 -21.16 3.67
CA PRO A 172 -4.71 -21.98 4.79
C PRO A 172 -5.86 -22.20 5.78
N ARG A 173 -5.90 -23.36 6.43
CA ARG A 173 -6.99 -23.72 7.35
C ARG A 173 -7.14 -22.84 8.60
N LYS A 174 -6.09 -22.14 9.03
CA LYS A 174 -6.02 -21.42 10.32
C LYS A 174 -5.72 -19.92 10.18
N SER A 175 -5.78 -19.38 8.98
CA SER A 175 -5.53 -17.97 8.72
C SER A 175 -6.42 -17.47 7.61
N ALA A 176 -6.56 -16.15 7.52
CA ALA A 176 -7.22 -15.51 6.39
C ALA A 176 -6.59 -15.95 5.05
N PRO A 177 -7.38 -16.04 3.97
CA PRO A 177 -6.85 -16.26 2.63
C PRO A 177 -5.96 -15.10 2.21
N TYR A 178 -5.01 -15.39 1.34
CA TYR A 178 -4.15 -14.37 0.75
C TYR A 178 -3.70 -14.79 -0.65
N CYS A 179 -3.49 -13.82 -1.53
CA CYS A 179 -2.80 -14.03 -2.78
C CYS A 179 -1.30 -13.79 -2.55
N ARG A 180 -0.42 -14.66 -3.04
CA ARG A 180 1.05 -14.46 -2.95
C ARG A 180 1.71 -14.43 -4.32
N ARG A 181 2.82 -13.68 -4.41
CA ARG A 181 3.71 -13.63 -5.59
C ARG A 181 5.16 -13.51 -5.14
N ARG A 182 6.09 -14.14 -5.85
CA ARG A 182 7.54 -13.94 -5.64
C ARG A 182 7.99 -12.59 -6.20
N VAL A 183 8.98 -11.97 -5.55
CA VAL A 183 9.56 -10.68 -5.93
C VAL A 183 11.07 -10.75 -6.09
#